data_AF-A0A4V1IR77-F1
#
_entry.id   AF-A0A4V1IR77-F1
#
_cell.length_a   1.000
_cell.length_b   1.000
_cell.length_c   1.000
_cell.angle_alpha   90.00
_cell.angle_beta   90.00
_cell.angle_gamma   90.00
#
_symmetry.space_group_name_H-M   'P 1'
#
loop_
_entity.id
_entity.type
_entity.pdbx_description
1 polymer ?
#
loop_
_entity_poly.entity_id
_entity_poly.type
_entity_poly.pdbx_seq_one_letter_code
_entity_poly.pdbx_strand_id
1 'polypeptide(L)'
;MVNAFGCDGVAAALNLDTLIHLSRHLDAATRDSITRHAAEKAILKGSHGEQLPLANLNDLYDLIAGGSGDADPFLLLVRSTSTSHADHVALVLRASSAPSTATTPLARALAERSLSPADAEHVTKVAPLLLNMHDQNIAQTFTNSVISGAKNFSDPLLPAVLHAVRGASRGEHYRRLARHRLSLLPQTDVPPAFSWHQPHAALPEHPLVQAFLRGRKPDLVVTGLDGIREARDLRACFRTKGKYDPNLRCSVIASERGKGSNASCYIAKTRDYFERVLRCWRVRRDEAVRLIHELDGGEGDLGQGILQM
;
A
#
# COMPACT_ATOMS: atom_id res chain seq x y z
N MET A 1 -11.69 50.42 -24.02
CA MET A 1 -11.67 50.23 -22.55
C MET A 1 -13.01 49.61 -22.18
N VAL A 2 -13.06 48.28 -22.17
CA VAL A 2 -14.24 47.55 -21.68
C VAL A 2 -14.15 47.63 -20.17
N ASN A 3 -15.14 48.24 -19.52
CA ASN A 3 -15.24 48.20 -18.06
C ASN A 3 -15.16 46.73 -17.65
N ALA A 4 -14.14 46.39 -16.87
CA ALA A 4 -14.08 45.14 -16.13
C ALA A 4 -15.48 44.94 -15.54
N PHE A 5 -16.14 43.86 -15.96
CA PHE A 5 -17.45 43.51 -15.45
C PHE A 5 -17.46 43.72 -13.93
N GLY A 6 -18.53 44.30 -13.38
CA GLY A 6 -18.85 44.22 -11.95
C GLY A 6 -19.17 42.76 -11.58
N CYS A 7 -18.21 41.87 -11.83
CA CYS A 7 -18.35 40.43 -11.92
C CYS A 7 -18.42 39.77 -10.56
N ASP A 8 -18.00 40.45 -9.49
CA ASP A 8 -17.93 39.86 -8.15
C ASP A 8 -19.32 39.40 -7.67
N GLY A 9 -20.37 40.19 -7.95
CA GLY A 9 -21.74 39.83 -7.58
C GLY A 9 -22.33 38.67 -8.40
N VAL A 10 -22.03 38.63 -9.71
CA VAL A 10 -22.58 37.58 -10.61
C VAL A 10 -21.82 36.26 -10.44
N ALA A 11 -20.49 36.31 -10.34
CA ALA A 11 -19.65 35.14 -10.14
C ALA A 11 -19.96 34.44 -8.80
N ALA A 12 -20.25 35.20 -7.73
CA ALA A 12 -20.65 34.63 -6.44
C ALA A 12 -21.91 33.75 -6.52
N ALA A 13 -22.86 34.09 -7.40
CA ALA A 13 -24.11 33.35 -7.58
C ALA A 13 -23.95 32.05 -8.39
N LEU A 14 -22.95 31.95 -9.28
CA LEU A 14 -22.74 30.80 -10.16
C LEU A 14 -22.19 29.59 -9.39
N ASN A 15 -22.69 28.38 -9.68
CA ASN A 15 -22.13 27.17 -9.07
C ASN A 15 -20.68 26.91 -9.53
N LEU A 16 -19.95 26.05 -8.79
CA LEU A 16 -18.53 25.79 -9.03
C LEU A 16 -18.24 25.27 -10.45
N ASP A 17 -19.04 24.32 -10.93
CA ASP A 17 -18.85 23.73 -12.26
C ASP A 17 -19.04 24.76 -13.37
N THR A 18 -20.00 25.68 -13.20
CA THR A 18 -20.24 26.79 -14.14
C THR A 18 -19.06 27.75 -14.16
N LEU A 19 -18.49 28.07 -13.00
CA LEU A 19 -17.31 28.94 -12.92
C LEU A 19 -16.10 28.31 -13.62
N ILE A 20 -15.85 27.02 -13.39
CA ILE A 20 -14.79 26.25 -14.04
C ILE A 20 -15.01 26.17 -15.56
N HIS A 21 -16.24 25.94 -16.00
CA HIS A 21 -16.54 25.88 -17.43
C HIS A 21 -16.35 27.25 -18.11
N LEU A 22 -16.79 28.34 -17.47
CA LEU A 22 -16.66 29.69 -18.02
C LEU A 22 -15.20 30.13 -18.14
N SER A 23 -14.35 29.81 -17.15
CA SER A 23 -12.94 30.22 -17.18
C SER A 23 -12.19 29.73 -18.42
N ARG A 24 -12.58 28.56 -18.97
CA ARG A 24 -12.00 27.98 -20.20
C ARG A 24 -12.26 28.79 -21.47
N HIS A 25 -13.29 29.64 -21.49
CA HIS A 25 -13.72 30.35 -22.70
C HIS A 25 -13.46 31.87 -22.66
N LEU A 26 -12.85 32.38 -21.59
CA LEU A 26 -12.68 33.81 -21.37
C LEU A 26 -11.26 34.29 -21.70
N ASP A 27 -11.12 35.60 -21.88
CA ASP A 27 -9.82 36.27 -22.00
C ASP A 27 -9.01 36.14 -20.69
N ALA A 28 -7.70 36.38 -20.74
CA ALA A 28 -6.80 36.15 -19.61
C ALA A 28 -7.18 36.94 -18.35
N ALA A 29 -7.56 38.21 -18.49
CA ALA A 29 -7.89 39.05 -17.32
C ALA A 29 -9.18 38.59 -16.64
N THR A 30 -10.20 38.26 -17.43
CA THR A 30 -11.48 37.75 -16.89
C THR A 30 -11.32 36.33 -16.34
N ARG A 31 -10.51 35.49 -16.98
CA ARG A 31 -10.21 34.11 -16.55
C ARG A 31 -9.59 34.08 -15.16
N ASP A 32 -8.66 34.97 -14.85
CA ASP A 32 -8.00 35.02 -13.54
C ASP A 32 -8.98 35.38 -12.42
N SER A 33 -9.88 36.34 -12.67
CA SER A 33 -10.91 36.71 -11.69
C SER A 33 -11.91 35.58 -11.43
N ILE A 34 -12.37 34.88 -12.47
CA ILE A 34 -13.28 33.74 -12.34
C ILE A 34 -12.59 32.56 -11.66
N THR A 35 -11.33 32.31 -11.97
CA THR A 35 -10.56 31.21 -11.35
C THR A 35 -10.40 31.45 -9.85
N ARG A 36 -10.13 32.69 -9.44
CA ARG A 36 -10.10 33.07 -8.02
C ARG A 36 -11.44 32.81 -7.33
N HIS A 37 -12.55 33.24 -7.93
CA HIS A 37 -13.90 32.98 -7.38
C HIS A 37 -14.23 31.48 -7.33
N ALA A 38 -13.83 30.70 -8.33
CA ALA A 38 -14.00 29.25 -8.34
C ALA A 38 -13.23 28.61 -7.17
N ALA A 39 -11.98 29.01 -6.94
CA ALA A 39 -11.17 28.52 -5.83
C ALA A 39 -11.78 28.92 -4.47
N GLU A 40 -12.19 30.17 -4.28
CA GLU A 40 -12.84 30.63 -3.04
C GLU A 40 -14.14 29.86 -2.76
N LYS A 41 -14.97 29.65 -3.79
CA LYS A 41 -16.21 28.89 -3.66
C LYS A 41 -15.95 27.42 -3.34
N ALA A 42 -14.90 26.84 -3.92
CA ALA A 42 -14.47 25.49 -3.59
C ALA A 42 -14.00 25.40 -2.12
N ILE A 43 -13.20 26.37 -1.65
CA ILE A 43 -12.75 26.45 -0.25
C ILE A 43 -13.94 26.56 0.70
N LEU A 44 -14.92 27.41 0.38
CA LEU A 44 -16.14 27.53 1.18
C LEU A 44 -16.87 26.19 1.29
N LYS A 45 -17.08 25.49 0.18
CA LYS A 45 -17.67 24.15 0.17
C LYS A 45 -16.87 23.15 1.02
N GLY A 46 -15.55 23.12 0.85
CA GLY A 46 -14.66 22.26 1.64
C GLY A 46 -14.74 22.55 3.13
N SER A 47 -14.84 23.83 3.53
CA SER A 47 -14.98 24.25 4.93
C SER A 47 -16.31 23.81 5.56
N HIS A 48 -17.34 23.58 4.75
CA HIS A 48 -18.61 23.01 5.17
C HIS A 48 -18.62 21.47 5.20
N GLY A 49 -17.47 20.83 4.95
CA GLY A 49 -17.34 19.37 4.91
C GLY A 49 -17.89 18.74 3.63
N GLU A 50 -18.23 19.54 2.61
CA GLU A 50 -18.61 19.00 1.30
C GLU A 50 -17.36 18.40 0.63
N GLN A 51 -17.44 17.12 0.27
CA GLN A 51 -16.39 16.49 -0.54
C GLN A 51 -16.48 17.03 -1.97
N LEU A 52 -15.37 17.60 -2.44
CA LEU A 52 -15.26 18.01 -3.83
C LEU A 52 -14.92 16.80 -4.70
N PRO A 53 -15.64 16.59 -5.83
CA PRO A 53 -15.29 15.56 -6.79
C PRO A 53 -13.86 15.76 -7.31
N LEU A 54 -13.13 14.66 -7.54
CA LEU A 54 -11.78 14.70 -8.12
C LEU A 54 -11.73 15.46 -9.46
N ALA A 55 -12.81 15.40 -10.26
CA ALA A 55 -12.92 16.17 -11.50
C ALA A 55 -12.78 17.68 -11.26
N ASN A 56 -13.44 18.21 -10.24
CA ASN A 56 -13.38 19.64 -9.89
C ASN A 56 -11.97 20.02 -9.40
N LEU A 57 -11.32 19.17 -8.61
CA LEU A 57 -9.95 19.41 -8.16
C LEU A 57 -8.96 19.41 -9.33
N ASN A 58 -9.13 18.48 -10.28
CA ASN A 58 -8.34 18.42 -11.50
C ASN A 58 -8.51 19.67 -12.37
N ASP A 59 -9.76 20.11 -12.55
CA ASP A 59 -10.06 21.29 -13.35
C ASP A 59 -9.50 22.58 -12.72
N LEU A 60 -9.59 22.71 -11.39
CA LEU A 60 -8.96 23.81 -10.66
C LEU A 60 -7.44 23.79 -10.79
N TYR A 61 -6.82 22.61 -10.70
CA TYR A 61 -5.38 22.47 -10.91
C TYR A 61 -4.96 22.89 -12.33
N ASP A 62 -5.70 22.47 -13.36
CA ASP A 62 -5.39 22.82 -14.75
C ASP A 62 -5.40 24.33 -15.00
N LEU A 63 -6.31 25.07 -14.33
CA LEU A 63 -6.34 26.53 -14.41
C LEU A 63 -5.06 27.13 -13.83
N ILE A 64 -4.60 26.64 -12.68
CA ILE A 64 -3.35 27.08 -12.04
C ILE A 64 -2.14 26.73 -12.93
N ALA A 65 -2.10 25.53 -13.49
CA ALA A 65 -1.05 25.11 -14.42
C ALA A 65 -1.05 25.94 -15.71
N GLY A 66 -2.21 26.44 -16.15
CA GLY A 66 -2.35 27.39 -17.25
C GLY A 66 -1.94 28.83 -16.91
N GLY A 67 -1.44 29.09 -15.70
CA GLY A 67 -1.03 30.41 -15.23
C GLY A 67 -2.15 31.26 -14.65
N SER A 68 -3.35 30.70 -14.46
CA SER A 68 -4.49 31.41 -13.87
C SER A 68 -4.66 31.08 -12.39
N GLY A 69 -4.41 32.08 -11.54
CA GLY A 69 -4.60 31.99 -10.09
C GLY A 69 -3.35 31.57 -9.31
N ASP A 70 -3.51 31.52 -7.98
CA ASP A 70 -2.46 31.17 -7.02
C ASP A 70 -2.63 29.70 -6.57
N ALA A 71 -1.51 29.05 -6.26
CA ALA A 71 -1.47 27.69 -5.71
C ALA A 71 -2.00 27.65 -4.27
N ASP A 72 -1.80 28.69 -3.47
CA ASP A 72 -2.09 28.68 -2.04
C ASP A 72 -3.56 28.38 -1.69
N PRO A 73 -4.56 29.03 -2.32
CA PRO A 73 -5.98 28.71 -2.10
C PRO A 73 -6.30 27.25 -2.43
N PHE A 74 -5.73 26.73 -3.51
CA PHE A 74 -5.94 25.35 -3.93
C PHE A 74 -5.28 24.34 -2.98
N LEU A 75 -4.10 24.64 -2.43
CA LEU A 75 -3.45 23.78 -1.45
C LEU A 75 -4.21 23.77 -0.12
N LEU A 76 -4.75 24.92 0.31
CA LEU A 76 -5.67 25.00 1.45
C LEU A 76 -6.92 24.16 1.21
N LEU A 77 -7.48 24.23 0.00
CA LEU A 77 -8.61 23.41 -0.41
C LEU A 77 -8.29 21.92 -0.26
N VAL A 78 -7.23 21.42 -0.90
CA VAL A 78 -6.84 20.00 -0.88
C VAL A 78 -6.61 19.51 0.55
N ARG A 79 -6.05 20.35 1.44
CA ARG A 79 -5.87 20.03 2.87
C ARG A 79 -7.18 20.01 3.66
N SER A 80 -8.09 20.94 3.37
CA SER A 80 -9.38 21.05 4.06
C SER A 80 -10.36 19.95 3.64
N THR A 81 -10.29 19.53 2.38
CA THR A 81 -11.08 18.41 1.87
C THR A 81 -10.46 17.11 2.36
N SER A 82 -11.27 16.22 2.93
CA SER A 82 -10.87 14.87 3.31
C SER A 82 -10.67 13.99 2.06
N THR A 83 -9.75 14.38 1.18
CA THR A 83 -9.44 13.67 -0.07
C THR A 83 -8.96 12.26 0.24
N SER A 84 -9.51 11.28 -0.47
CA SER A 84 -9.02 9.91 -0.38
C SER A 84 -7.54 9.86 -0.80
N HIS A 85 -6.80 8.86 -0.34
CA HIS A 85 -5.40 8.69 -0.75
C HIS A 85 -5.30 8.48 -2.27
N ALA A 86 -6.28 7.77 -2.87
CA ALA A 86 -6.37 7.54 -4.30
C ALA A 86 -6.51 8.86 -5.09
N ASP A 87 -7.40 9.74 -4.65
CA ASP A 87 -7.63 11.05 -5.29
C ASP A 87 -6.40 11.94 -5.20
N HIS A 88 -5.73 11.96 -4.04
CA HIS A 88 -4.51 12.75 -3.86
C HIS A 88 -3.37 12.24 -4.76
N VAL A 89 -3.22 10.91 -4.90
CA VAL A 89 -2.27 10.31 -5.85
C VAL A 89 -2.62 10.70 -7.29
N ALA A 90 -3.89 10.62 -7.69
CA ALA A 90 -4.32 11.00 -9.03
C ALA A 90 -4.01 12.48 -9.32
N LEU A 91 -4.22 13.36 -8.33
CA LEU A 91 -3.93 14.78 -8.42
C LEU A 91 -2.42 15.05 -8.55
N VAL A 92 -1.58 14.36 -7.78
CA VAL A 92 -0.10 14.49 -7.90
C VAL A 92 0.39 13.98 -9.26
N LEU A 93 -0.14 12.86 -9.75
CA LEU A 93 0.21 12.33 -11.07
C LEU A 93 -0.20 13.32 -12.17
N ARG A 94 -1.41 13.90 -12.10
CA ARG A 94 -1.82 14.97 -13.01
C ARG A 94 -0.88 16.17 -12.92
N ALA A 95 -0.56 16.61 -11.71
CA ALA A 95 0.32 17.73 -11.47
C ALA A 95 1.74 17.52 -12.00
N SER A 96 2.20 16.27 -12.05
CA SER A 96 3.49 15.94 -12.67
C SER A 96 3.49 16.01 -14.20
N SER A 97 2.33 15.80 -14.84
CA SER A 97 2.18 15.87 -16.30
C SER A 97 2.05 17.31 -16.81
N ALA A 98 1.57 18.23 -15.97
CA ALA A 98 1.49 19.66 -16.25
C ALA A 98 2.01 20.44 -15.02
N PRO A 99 3.33 20.59 -14.86
CA PRO A 99 3.92 21.21 -13.67
C PRO A 99 3.46 22.66 -13.47
N SER A 100 3.25 23.03 -12.21
CA SER A 100 2.86 24.37 -11.78
C SER A 100 3.49 24.71 -10.43
N THR A 101 3.21 25.91 -9.91
CA THR A 101 3.60 26.31 -8.54
C THR A 101 2.97 25.42 -7.46
N ALA A 102 1.88 24.70 -7.76
CA ALA A 102 1.21 23.78 -6.84
C ALA A 102 1.81 22.35 -6.83
N THR A 103 2.60 21.96 -7.83
CA THR A 103 3.08 20.56 -7.97
C THR A 103 3.94 20.12 -6.78
N THR A 104 4.94 20.92 -6.41
CA THR A 104 5.87 20.58 -5.31
C THR A 104 5.15 20.54 -3.96
N PRO A 105 4.32 21.53 -3.58
CA PRO A 105 3.55 21.45 -2.33
C PRO A 105 2.55 20.29 -2.28
N LEU A 106 1.90 19.93 -3.40
CA LEU A 106 1.03 18.76 -3.48
C LEU A 106 1.81 17.46 -3.23
N ALA A 107 2.93 17.29 -3.92
CA ALA A 107 3.77 16.11 -3.75
C ALA A 107 4.32 15.99 -2.32
N ARG A 108 4.69 17.12 -1.70
CA ARG A 108 5.08 17.17 -0.28
C ARG A 108 3.93 16.76 0.64
N ALA A 109 2.74 17.31 0.44
CA ALA A 109 1.57 16.96 1.23
C ALA A 109 1.22 15.47 1.10
N LEU A 110 1.40 14.87 -0.08
CA LEU A 110 1.22 13.43 -0.28
C LEU A 110 2.31 12.61 0.44
N ALA A 111 3.58 13.04 0.37
CA ALA A 111 4.70 12.38 1.04
C ALA A 111 4.56 12.35 2.58
N GLU A 112 3.94 13.38 3.16
CA GLU A 112 3.69 13.50 4.60
C GLU A 112 2.50 12.66 5.09
N ARG A 113 1.66 12.13 4.19
CA ARG A 113 0.49 11.36 4.60
C ARG A 113 0.89 10.03 5.23
N SER A 114 0.15 9.67 6.28
CA SER A 114 0.25 8.34 6.88
C SER A 114 -0.18 7.28 5.87
N LEU A 115 0.67 6.27 5.68
CA LEU A 115 0.45 5.21 4.70
C LEU A 115 -0.16 3.97 5.39
N SER A 116 -1.20 3.41 4.78
CA SER A 116 -1.81 2.14 5.16
C SER A 116 -1.48 1.04 4.14
N PRO A 117 -1.46 -0.25 4.51
CA PRO A 117 -1.38 -1.34 3.53
C PRO A 117 -2.49 -1.29 2.46
N ALA A 118 -3.64 -0.70 2.77
CA ALA A 118 -4.73 -0.51 1.80
C ALA A 118 -4.35 0.46 0.66
N ASP A 119 -3.36 1.33 0.87
CA ASP A 119 -2.93 2.33 -0.10
C ASP A 119 -1.83 1.82 -1.05
N ALA A 120 -1.36 0.58 -0.88
CA ALA A 120 -0.17 0.06 -1.57
C ALA A 120 -0.22 0.19 -3.09
N GLU A 121 -1.38 -0.05 -3.71
CA GLU A 121 -1.54 0.11 -5.16
C GLU A 121 -1.33 1.57 -5.60
N HIS A 122 -1.87 2.53 -4.85
CA HIS A 122 -1.75 3.95 -5.18
C HIS A 122 -0.35 4.48 -4.88
N VAL A 123 0.23 4.09 -3.74
CA VAL A 123 1.59 4.49 -3.35
C VAL A 123 2.62 4.00 -4.37
N THR A 124 2.49 2.77 -4.87
CA THR A 124 3.45 2.23 -5.85
C THR A 124 3.42 2.95 -7.19
N LYS A 125 2.25 3.45 -7.63
CA LYS A 125 2.12 4.26 -8.85
C LYS A 125 2.89 5.58 -8.77
N VAL A 126 2.88 6.23 -7.60
CA VAL A 126 3.50 7.56 -7.42
C VAL A 126 4.92 7.50 -6.86
N ALA A 127 5.35 6.38 -6.28
CA ALA A 127 6.67 6.24 -5.67
C ALA A 127 7.85 6.61 -6.60
N PRO A 128 7.88 6.18 -7.89
CA PRO A 128 8.96 6.56 -8.80
C PRO A 128 9.04 8.08 -9.01
N LEU A 129 7.90 8.77 -9.02
CA LEU A 129 7.84 10.22 -9.13
C LEU A 129 8.42 10.87 -7.87
N LEU A 130 7.88 10.55 -6.68
CA LEU A 130 8.25 11.20 -5.42
C LEU A 130 9.73 11.01 -5.06
N LEU A 131 10.29 9.83 -5.35
CA LEU A 131 11.70 9.55 -5.08
C LEU A 131 12.67 10.25 -6.05
N ASN A 132 12.19 10.66 -7.23
CA ASN A 132 13.01 11.31 -8.25
C ASN A 132 12.75 12.82 -8.38
N MET A 133 11.90 13.40 -7.53
CA MET A 133 11.72 14.84 -7.49
C MET A 133 13.04 15.54 -7.10
N HIS A 134 13.31 16.69 -7.70
CA HIS A 134 14.51 17.48 -7.41
C HIS A 134 14.56 17.94 -5.94
N ASP A 135 13.40 18.19 -5.30
CA ASP A 135 13.31 18.53 -3.88
C ASP A 135 13.60 17.28 -3.02
N GLN A 136 14.83 17.19 -2.52
CA GLN A 136 15.30 16.09 -1.68
C GLN A 136 14.49 15.91 -0.40
N ASN A 137 13.84 16.97 0.11
CA ASN A 137 12.99 16.85 1.30
C ASN A 137 11.74 16.03 1.02
N ILE A 138 11.19 16.07 -0.20
CA ILE A 138 10.02 15.26 -0.57
C ILE A 138 10.40 13.78 -0.59
N ALA A 139 11.48 13.43 -1.28
CA ALA A 139 11.96 12.06 -1.35
C ALA A 139 12.35 11.50 0.02
N GLN A 140 13.02 12.31 0.86
CA GLN A 140 13.35 11.97 2.24
C GLN A 140 12.10 11.73 3.10
N THR A 141 11.10 12.62 2.99
CA THR A 141 9.86 12.54 3.76
C THR A 141 9.05 11.31 3.35
N PHE A 142 8.89 11.07 2.05
CA PHE A 142 8.21 9.89 1.54
C PHE A 142 8.91 8.60 2.01
N THR A 143 10.25 8.56 1.93
CA THR A 143 11.05 7.44 2.42
C THR A 143 10.82 7.18 3.91
N ASN A 144 10.81 8.23 4.74
CA ASN A 144 10.51 8.12 6.17
C ASN A 144 9.09 7.58 6.42
N SER A 145 8.10 8.06 5.68
CA SER A 145 6.70 7.61 5.78
C SER A 145 6.56 6.13 5.45
N VAL A 146 7.19 5.66 4.37
CA VAL A 146 7.20 4.23 4.00
C VAL A 146 7.90 3.38 5.07
N ILE A 147 9.05 3.82 5.59
CA ILE A 147 9.79 3.12 6.66
C ILE A 147 8.95 3.02 7.94
N SER A 148 8.30 4.11 8.33
CA SER A 148 7.47 4.19 9.53
C SER A 148 6.21 3.31 9.44
N GLY A 149 5.62 3.21 8.24
CA GLY A 149 4.51 2.31 7.95
C GLY A 149 4.91 0.83 8.00
N ALA A 150 6.09 0.50 7.44
CA ALA A 150 6.59 -0.87 7.33
C ALA A 150 7.23 -1.38 8.63
N LYS A 151 6.39 -1.82 9.57
CA LYS A 151 6.83 -2.28 10.91
C LYS A 151 7.23 -3.76 10.98
N ASN A 152 6.83 -4.57 10.01
CA ASN A 152 7.07 -6.02 10.03
C ASN A 152 7.39 -6.54 8.63
N PHE A 153 8.05 -7.70 8.55
CA PHE A 153 8.43 -8.30 7.26
C PHE A 153 7.25 -8.73 6.38
N SER A 154 6.06 -8.87 6.94
CA SER A 154 4.85 -9.28 6.21
C SER A 154 4.10 -8.08 5.61
N ASP A 155 4.55 -6.85 5.90
CA ASP A 155 3.95 -5.65 5.32
C ASP A 155 4.17 -5.63 3.80
N PRO A 156 3.11 -5.58 2.99
CA PRO A 156 3.21 -5.63 1.54
C PRO A 156 3.66 -4.30 0.92
N LEU A 157 3.58 -3.18 1.64
CA LEU A 157 3.81 -1.84 1.08
C LEU A 157 5.27 -1.67 0.65
N LEU A 158 6.21 -1.90 1.56
CA LEU A 158 7.64 -1.69 1.29
C LEU A 158 8.20 -2.56 0.14
N PRO A 159 7.91 -3.88 0.07
CA PRO A 159 8.30 -4.70 -1.09
C PRO A 159 7.72 -4.19 -2.41
N ALA A 160 6.45 -3.75 -2.40
CA ALA A 160 5.80 -3.24 -3.59
C ALA A 160 6.43 -1.92 -4.06
N VAL A 161 6.72 -1.00 -3.12
CA VAL A 161 7.43 0.25 -3.40
C VAL A 161 8.81 -0.04 -3.99
N LEU A 162 9.63 -0.88 -3.34
CA LEU A 162 10.95 -1.27 -3.83
C LEU A 162 10.90 -1.86 -5.24
N HIS A 163 9.91 -2.71 -5.53
CA HIS A 163 9.71 -3.26 -6.85
C HIS A 163 9.39 -2.17 -7.90
N ALA A 164 8.49 -1.24 -7.58
CA ALA A 164 8.08 -0.17 -8.48
C ALA A 164 9.23 0.80 -8.82
N VAL A 165 10.14 1.04 -7.88
CA VAL A 165 11.21 2.05 -8.06
C VAL A 165 12.56 1.46 -8.52
N ARG A 166 12.65 0.14 -8.66
CA ARG A 166 13.89 -0.63 -8.93
C ARG A 166 14.70 -0.16 -10.13
N GLY A 167 14.04 0.37 -11.16
CA GLY A 167 14.68 0.90 -12.37
C GLY A 167 14.75 2.43 -12.43
N ALA A 168 13.98 3.13 -11.60
CA ALA A 168 13.80 4.57 -11.69
C ALA A 168 14.70 5.34 -10.72
N SER A 169 15.09 4.74 -9.59
CA SER A 169 15.90 5.43 -8.58
C SER A 169 16.82 4.43 -7.88
N ARG A 170 18.13 4.52 -8.14
CA ARG A 170 19.19 3.88 -7.32
C ARG A 170 19.84 4.87 -6.35
N GLY A 171 19.17 5.99 -6.10
CA GLY A 171 19.65 7.03 -5.20
C GLY A 171 19.67 6.59 -3.73
N GLU A 172 20.14 7.48 -2.86
CA GLU A 172 20.27 7.18 -1.42
C GLU A 172 18.94 6.78 -0.77
N HIS A 173 17.82 7.36 -1.20
CA HIS A 173 16.49 7.03 -0.71
C HIS A 173 16.11 5.57 -1.00
N TYR A 174 16.43 5.05 -2.19
CA TYR A 174 16.26 3.63 -2.52
C TYR A 174 17.10 2.75 -1.60
N ARG A 175 18.38 3.08 -1.44
CA ARG A 175 19.29 2.30 -0.58
C ARG A 175 18.78 2.27 0.86
N ARG A 176 18.25 3.37 1.36
CA ARG A 176 17.66 3.46 2.70
C ARG A 176 16.41 2.58 2.84
N LEU A 177 15.50 2.58 1.86
CA LEU A 177 14.35 1.67 1.82
C LEU A 177 14.80 0.20 1.77
N ALA A 178 15.78 -0.13 0.95
CA ALA A 178 16.31 -1.48 0.79
C ALA A 178 16.99 -1.98 2.06
N ARG A 179 17.83 -1.15 2.72
CA ARG A 179 18.45 -1.46 4.02
C ARG A 179 17.40 -1.68 5.11
N HIS A 180 16.36 -0.84 5.17
CA HIS A 180 15.25 -1.05 6.11
C HIS A 180 14.50 -2.35 5.81
N ARG A 181 14.25 -2.66 4.54
CA ARG A 181 13.63 -3.95 4.17
C ARG A 181 14.49 -5.13 4.62
N LEU A 182 15.79 -5.06 4.38
CA LEU A 182 16.73 -6.09 4.82
C LEU A 182 16.70 -6.27 6.34
N SER A 183 16.67 -5.19 7.13
CA SER A 183 16.63 -5.28 8.59
C SER A 183 15.35 -5.96 9.12
N LEU A 184 14.25 -5.89 8.38
CA LEU A 184 13.00 -6.58 8.72
C LEU A 184 13.02 -8.08 8.37
N LEU A 185 13.77 -8.47 7.34
CA LEU A 185 13.80 -9.87 6.90
C LEU A 185 14.47 -10.77 7.95
N PRO A 186 13.97 -12.00 8.17
CA PRO A 186 14.62 -12.93 9.09
C PRO A 186 16.06 -13.22 8.65
N GLN A 187 17.03 -12.89 9.51
CA GLN A 187 18.48 -12.96 9.23
C GLN A 187 19.06 -14.39 9.28
N THR A 188 18.27 -15.42 9.00
CA THR A 188 18.73 -16.80 9.09
C THR A 188 19.06 -17.33 7.69
N ASP A 189 20.35 -17.40 7.37
CA ASP A 189 20.86 -18.08 6.18
C ASP A 189 20.60 -19.59 6.19
N VAL A 190 20.28 -20.12 7.36
CA VAL A 190 19.96 -21.53 7.56
C VAL A 190 18.47 -21.77 7.28
N PRO A 191 18.12 -22.73 6.41
CA PRO A 191 16.73 -23.11 6.21
C PRO A 191 16.11 -23.64 7.50
N PRO A 192 14.80 -23.43 7.72
CA PRO A 192 14.13 -24.00 8.88
C PRO A 192 14.27 -25.52 8.88
N ALA A 193 14.62 -26.09 10.03
CA ALA A 193 14.64 -27.54 10.20
C ALA A 193 13.22 -28.12 10.09
N PHE A 194 13.12 -29.35 9.59
CA PHE A 194 11.83 -30.04 9.52
C PHE A 194 11.21 -30.19 10.92
N SER A 195 9.92 -29.87 11.03
CA SER A 195 9.16 -29.99 12.27
C SER A 195 7.69 -30.30 11.99
N TRP A 196 7.10 -31.11 12.86
CA TRP A 196 5.66 -31.36 12.90
C TRP A 196 4.88 -30.24 13.61
N HIS A 197 5.56 -29.22 14.15
CA HIS A 197 4.91 -28.11 14.84
C HIS A 197 4.21 -27.18 13.83
N GLN A 198 2.89 -27.01 13.99
CA GLN A 198 2.07 -26.06 13.23
C GLN A 198 1.58 -24.93 14.17
N PRO A 199 2.45 -23.99 14.58
CA PRO A 199 2.22 -23.07 15.71
C PRO A 199 0.96 -22.20 15.58
N HIS A 200 0.54 -21.90 14.36
CA HIS A 200 -0.58 -21.01 14.11
C HIS A 200 -1.89 -21.75 13.79
N ALA A 201 -1.91 -23.08 13.90
CA ALA A 201 -3.12 -23.86 13.67
C ALA A 201 -4.26 -23.36 14.58
N ALA A 202 -5.45 -23.16 14.00
CA ALA A 202 -6.62 -22.62 14.67
C ALA A 202 -7.82 -23.55 14.47
N LEU A 203 -8.31 -24.12 15.58
CA LEU A 203 -9.46 -25.02 15.61
C LEU A 203 -10.20 -24.83 16.94
N PRO A 204 -10.86 -23.67 17.14
CA PRO A 204 -11.37 -23.25 18.45
C PRO A 204 -12.40 -24.22 19.04
N GLU A 205 -13.21 -24.86 18.19
CA GLU A 205 -14.22 -25.85 18.59
C GLU A 205 -13.62 -27.18 19.06
N HIS A 206 -12.33 -27.43 18.80
CA HIS A 206 -11.63 -28.66 19.19
C HIS A 206 -10.27 -28.36 19.86
N PRO A 207 -10.24 -27.87 21.11
CA PRO A 207 -9.01 -27.42 21.77
C PRO A 207 -7.90 -28.49 21.88
N LEU A 208 -8.26 -29.75 22.11
CA LEU A 208 -7.30 -30.87 22.16
C LEU A 208 -6.61 -31.09 20.81
N VAL A 209 -7.38 -31.03 19.72
CA VAL A 209 -6.85 -31.16 18.36
C VAL A 209 -5.98 -29.96 18.03
N GLN A 210 -6.40 -28.73 18.38
CA GLN A 210 -5.58 -27.54 18.22
C GLN A 210 -4.24 -27.65 18.97
N ALA A 211 -4.25 -28.11 20.23
CA ALA A 211 -3.03 -28.33 21.01
C ALA A 211 -2.12 -29.38 20.37
N PHE A 212 -2.69 -30.47 19.84
CA PHE A 212 -1.95 -31.45 19.06
C PHE A 212 -1.32 -30.85 17.80
N LEU A 213 -2.06 -30.06 17.01
CA LEU A 213 -1.57 -29.42 15.79
C LEU A 213 -0.37 -28.51 16.08
N ARG A 214 -0.44 -27.75 17.18
CA ARG A 214 0.66 -26.92 17.70
C ARG A 214 1.75 -27.73 18.44
N GLY A 215 1.56 -29.04 18.65
CA GLY A 215 2.54 -29.92 19.28
C GLY A 215 3.58 -30.47 18.30
N ARG A 216 4.53 -31.26 18.83
CA ARG A 216 5.56 -31.96 18.04
C ARG A 216 5.15 -33.35 17.54
N LYS A 217 4.05 -33.90 18.07
CA LYS A 217 3.58 -35.25 17.70
C LYS A 217 3.12 -35.26 16.22
N PRO A 218 3.45 -36.32 15.45
CA PRO A 218 3.05 -36.42 14.04
C PRO A 218 1.57 -36.80 13.89
N ASP A 219 1.03 -37.57 14.83
CA ASP A 219 -0.33 -38.09 14.78
C ASP A 219 -1.05 -38.04 16.14
N LEU A 220 -2.38 -38.12 16.07
CA LEU A 220 -3.32 -38.16 17.20
C LEU A 220 -4.50 -39.07 16.85
N VAL A 221 -4.93 -39.89 17.81
CA VAL A 221 -6.23 -40.55 17.78
C VAL A 221 -7.14 -39.82 18.76
N VAL A 222 -8.23 -39.25 18.25
CA VAL A 222 -9.30 -38.69 19.07
C VAL A 222 -10.31 -39.80 19.34
N THR A 223 -10.45 -40.18 20.61
CA THR A 223 -11.41 -41.18 21.11
C THR A 223 -12.49 -40.49 21.96
N GLY A 224 -13.50 -41.26 22.39
CA GLY A 224 -14.58 -40.73 23.21
C GLY A 224 -15.61 -39.89 22.43
N LEU A 225 -15.71 -40.12 21.12
CA LEU A 225 -16.71 -39.49 20.25
C LEU A 225 -18.05 -40.25 20.37
N ASP A 226 -19.17 -39.53 20.41
CA ASP A 226 -20.53 -40.09 20.53
C ASP A 226 -21.02 -40.63 19.17
N GLY A 227 -20.31 -41.63 18.66
CA GLY A 227 -20.63 -42.31 17.43
C GLY A 227 -19.86 -41.81 16.19
N ILE A 228 -20.05 -42.55 15.10
CA ILE A 228 -19.33 -42.32 13.83
C ILE A 228 -19.68 -40.98 13.18
N ARG A 229 -20.81 -40.37 13.53
CA ARG A 229 -21.22 -39.06 13.02
C ARG A 229 -20.25 -37.98 13.49
N GLU A 230 -19.95 -37.89 14.78
CA GLU A 230 -18.99 -36.90 15.31
C GLU A 230 -17.58 -37.09 14.74
N ALA A 231 -17.15 -38.35 14.54
CA ALA A 231 -15.87 -38.63 13.90
C ALA A 231 -15.82 -38.12 12.45
N ARG A 232 -16.94 -38.19 11.72
CA ARG A 232 -17.06 -37.62 10.37
C ARG A 232 -17.11 -36.11 10.41
N ASP A 233 -17.81 -35.52 11.36
CA ASP A 233 -17.91 -34.06 11.52
C ASP A 233 -16.52 -33.46 11.80
N LEU A 234 -15.77 -34.05 12.74
CA LEU A 234 -14.39 -33.65 13.02
C LEU A 234 -13.48 -33.84 11.80
N ARG A 235 -13.62 -34.95 11.07
CA ARG A 235 -12.86 -35.19 9.83
C ARG A 235 -13.24 -34.17 8.74
N ALA A 236 -14.50 -33.73 8.68
CA ALA A 236 -15.00 -32.75 7.73
C ALA A 236 -14.46 -31.33 7.97
N CYS A 237 -13.94 -31.03 9.17
CA CYS A 237 -13.15 -29.82 9.40
C CYS A 237 -11.91 -29.76 8.48
N PHE A 238 -11.33 -30.90 8.10
CA PHE A 238 -10.07 -30.98 7.33
C PHE A 238 -10.30 -31.26 5.84
N ARG A 239 -10.85 -30.27 5.13
CA ARG A 239 -11.28 -30.42 3.72
C ARG A 239 -10.13 -30.57 2.72
N THR A 240 -8.92 -30.12 3.09
CA THR A 240 -7.76 -30.02 2.20
C THR A 240 -7.02 -31.35 1.97
N LYS A 241 -7.44 -32.45 2.60
CA LYS A 241 -6.89 -33.81 2.41
C LYS A 241 -5.35 -33.86 2.42
N GLY A 242 -4.74 -33.27 3.45
CA GLY A 242 -3.29 -33.26 3.61
C GLY A 242 -2.55 -32.08 2.95
N LYS A 243 -3.28 -31.17 2.28
CA LYS A 243 -2.76 -29.88 1.81
C LYS A 243 -2.94 -28.78 2.87
N TYR A 244 -2.11 -27.75 2.80
CA TYR A 244 -2.18 -26.61 3.69
C TYR A 244 -3.53 -25.88 3.54
N ASP A 245 -4.23 -25.75 4.66
CA ASP A 245 -5.46 -24.96 4.77
C ASP A 245 -5.12 -23.55 5.27
N PRO A 246 -5.38 -22.48 4.51
CA PRO A 246 -5.11 -21.11 4.95
C PRO A 246 -6.05 -20.64 6.06
N ASN A 247 -7.27 -21.17 6.15
CA ASN A 247 -8.26 -20.80 7.16
C ASN A 247 -7.87 -21.41 8.51
N LEU A 248 -7.58 -22.71 8.51
CA LEU A 248 -7.20 -23.44 9.73
C LEU A 248 -5.71 -23.31 10.07
N ARG A 249 -4.90 -22.82 9.12
CA ARG A 249 -3.44 -22.68 9.20
C ARG A 249 -2.73 -23.99 9.55
N CYS A 250 -3.23 -25.11 9.07
CA CYS A 250 -2.70 -26.44 9.32
C CYS A 250 -2.61 -27.28 8.05
N SER A 251 -1.93 -28.41 8.12
CA SER A 251 -1.93 -29.42 7.06
C SER A 251 -1.96 -30.82 7.65
N VAL A 252 -3.08 -31.53 7.44
CA VAL A 252 -3.36 -32.85 8.02
C VAL A 252 -4.22 -33.72 7.12
N ILE A 253 -4.13 -35.02 7.32
CA ILE A 253 -5.07 -36.03 6.83
C ILE A 253 -5.84 -36.54 8.05
N ALA A 254 -7.17 -36.49 7.97
CA ALA A 254 -8.06 -37.06 8.97
C ALA A 254 -8.83 -38.25 8.39
N SER A 255 -8.99 -39.30 9.19
CA SER A 255 -9.75 -40.50 8.84
C SER A 255 -10.55 -41.00 10.05
N GLU A 256 -11.83 -41.25 9.83
CA GLU A 256 -12.73 -41.85 10.80
C GLU A 256 -12.53 -43.37 10.91
N ARG A 257 -12.71 -43.93 12.11
CA ARG A 257 -12.69 -45.38 12.37
C ARG A 257 -13.73 -45.76 13.42
N GLY A 258 -14.14 -47.03 13.41
CA GLY A 258 -15.02 -47.61 14.43
C GLY A 258 -16.52 -47.38 14.20
N LYS A 259 -17.34 -47.84 15.16
CA LYS A 259 -18.80 -47.71 15.20
C LYS A 259 -19.27 -47.56 16.65
N GLY A 260 -20.43 -46.93 16.85
CA GLY A 260 -21.01 -46.71 18.19
C GLY A 260 -20.03 -46.01 19.14
N SER A 261 -19.96 -46.48 20.38
CA SER A 261 -19.05 -45.97 21.41
C SER A 261 -17.55 -46.16 21.10
N ASN A 262 -17.21 -46.95 20.09
CA ASN A 262 -15.82 -47.17 19.64
C ASN A 262 -15.44 -46.26 18.46
N ALA A 263 -16.23 -45.22 18.16
CA ALA A 263 -15.90 -44.26 17.12
C ALA A 263 -14.66 -43.43 17.50
N SER A 264 -13.79 -43.20 16.53
CA SER A 264 -12.57 -42.41 16.69
C SER A 264 -12.21 -41.68 15.40
N CYS A 265 -11.43 -40.61 15.53
CA CYS A 265 -10.86 -39.88 14.40
C CYS A 265 -9.33 -39.90 14.51
N TYR A 266 -8.67 -40.52 13.53
CA TYR A 266 -7.22 -40.47 13.40
C TYR A 266 -6.83 -39.24 12.59
N ILE A 267 -5.93 -38.42 13.14
CA ILE A 267 -5.44 -37.18 12.54
C ILE A 267 -3.92 -37.29 12.42
N ALA A 268 -3.40 -37.25 11.19
CA ALA A 268 -1.97 -37.24 10.91
C ALA A 268 -1.57 -35.95 10.22
N LYS A 269 -0.50 -35.31 10.71
CA LYS A 269 0.09 -34.14 10.06
C LYS A 269 0.79 -34.55 8.79
N THR A 270 0.81 -33.63 7.83
CA THR A 270 1.56 -33.82 6.58
C THR A 270 2.75 -32.88 6.50
N ARG A 271 3.65 -33.20 5.58
CA ARG A 271 4.85 -32.39 5.28
C ARG A 271 4.52 -31.05 4.60
N ASP A 272 3.32 -30.92 4.05
CA ASP A 272 2.91 -29.77 3.23
C ASP A 272 2.92 -28.43 4.02
N TYR A 273 2.65 -28.47 5.33
CA TYR A 273 2.86 -27.29 6.20
C TYR A 273 4.33 -26.85 6.21
N PHE A 274 5.26 -27.79 6.41
CA PHE A 274 6.70 -27.49 6.42
C PHE A 274 7.17 -27.02 5.03
N GLU A 275 6.68 -27.63 3.95
CA GLU A 275 7.02 -27.21 2.58
C GLU A 275 6.59 -25.78 2.31
N ARG A 276 5.43 -25.35 2.84
CA ARG A 276 5.01 -23.94 2.79
C ARG A 276 5.95 -23.04 3.58
N VAL A 277 6.32 -23.40 4.82
CA VAL A 277 7.28 -22.64 5.63
C VAL A 277 8.62 -22.49 4.90
N LEU A 278 9.12 -23.59 4.33
CA LEU A 278 10.37 -23.61 3.56
C LEU A 278 10.27 -22.73 2.30
N ARG A 279 9.15 -22.77 1.58
CA ARG A 279 8.90 -21.89 0.42
C ARG A 279 8.91 -20.42 0.82
N CYS A 280 8.21 -20.05 1.89
CA CYS A 280 8.20 -18.68 2.40
C CYS A 280 9.60 -18.21 2.83
N TRP A 281 10.39 -19.10 3.45
CA TRP A 281 11.78 -18.80 3.79
C TRP A 281 12.63 -18.57 2.53
N ARG A 282 12.52 -19.44 1.50
CA ARG A 282 13.27 -19.28 0.24
C ARG A 282 12.99 -17.93 -0.42
N VAL A 283 11.72 -17.55 -0.56
CA VAL A 283 11.33 -16.26 -1.13
C VAL A 283 11.98 -15.09 -0.40
N ARG A 284 12.02 -15.14 0.94
CA ARG A 284 12.63 -14.09 1.77
C ARG A 284 14.16 -14.08 1.64
N ARG A 285 14.79 -15.25 1.60
CA ARG A 285 16.23 -15.38 1.36
C ARG A 285 16.61 -14.81 0.00
N ASP A 286 15.90 -15.20 -1.05
CA ASP A 286 16.15 -14.73 -2.42
C ASP A 286 15.92 -13.22 -2.52
N GLU A 287 14.91 -12.68 -1.82
CA GLU A 287 14.71 -11.24 -1.66
C GLU A 287 15.91 -10.56 -0.98
N ALA A 288 16.41 -11.12 0.14
CA ALA A 288 17.55 -10.56 0.85
C ALA A 288 18.82 -10.56 0.01
N VAL A 289 19.16 -11.69 -0.63
CA VAL A 289 20.33 -11.82 -1.53
C VAL A 289 20.26 -10.79 -2.66
N ARG A 290 19.07 -10.62 -3.25
CA ARG A 290 18.84 -9.64 -4.31
C ARG A 290 19.06 -8.20 -3.84
N LEU A 291 18.53 -7.84 -2.67
CA LEU A 291 18.71 -6.50 -2.10
C LEU A 291 20.17 -6.22 -1.73
N ILE A 292 20.90 -7.22 -1.20
CA ILE A 292 22.34 -7.11 -0.92
C ILE A 292 23.10 -6.81 -2.22
N HIS A 293 22.87 -7.59 -3.28
CA HIS A 293 23.51 -7.38 -4.58
C HIS A 293 23.19 -5.99 -5.16
N GLU A 294 21.97 -5.49 -4.98
CA GLU A 294 21.58 -4.14 -5.44
C GLU A 294 22.25 -3.02 -4.65
N LEU A 295 22.52 -3.24 -3.36
CA LEU A 295 23.24 -2.28 -2.52
C LEU A 295 24.73 -2.26 -2.85
N ASP A 296 25.35 -3.44 -3.03
CA ASP A 296 26.78 -3.58 -3.31
C ASP A 296 27.14 -3.16 -4.74
N GLY A 297 26.29 -3.50 -5.72
CA GLY A 297 26.51 -3.18 -7.13
C GLY A 297 26.38 -1.69 -7.49
N GLY A 298 26.00 -0.84 -6.54
CA GLY A 298 25.82 0.60 -6.76
C GLY A 298 27.07 1.46 -6.56
N GLU A 299 28.19 0.90 -6.06
CA GLU A 299 29.41 1.66 -5.76
C GLU A 299 30.46 1.62 -6.89
N GLY A 300 30.32 0.70 -7.87
CA GLY A 300 31.36 0.47 -8.88
C GLY A 300 31.31 1.32 -10.16
N ASP A 301 30.19 2.00 -10.46
CA ASP A 301 29.93 2.51 -11.83
C ASP A 301 29.85 4.05 -11.97
N LEU A 302 30.07 4.81 -10.88
CA LEU A 302 30.06 6.28 -10.90
C LEU A 302 31.48 6.91 -10.91
N GLY A 303 32.53 6.09 -11.00
CA GLY A 303 33.92 6.54 -10.85
C GLY A 303 34.73 6.76 -12.14
N GLN A 304 34.20 6.49 -13.34
CA GLN A 304 34.98 6.60 -14.59
C GLN A 304 34.59 7.77 -15.52
N GLY A 305 33.69 8.66 -15.10
CA GLY A 305 33.15 9.72 -15.98
C GLY A 305 33.66 11.15 -15.78
N ILE A 306 34.52 11.44 -14.79
CA ILE A 306 34.97 12.81 -14.50
C ILE A 306 36.49 12.84 -14.36
N LEU A 307 37.19 12.64 -15.48
CA LEU A 307 38.59 13.02 -15.68
C LEU A 307 38.90 12.95 -17.18
N GLN A 308 38.18 13.75 -17.98
CA GLN A 308 38.60 14.16 -19.32
C GLN A 308 37.68 15.29 -19.81
N MET A 309 37.92 16.50 -19.28
CA MET A 309 37.79 17.78 -19.99
C MET A 309 38.60 18.83 -19.22
#